data_AF-A0A8T6HI89-F1
#
_entry.id   AF-A0A8T6HI89-F1
#
_cell.length_a   1.000
_cell.length_b   1.000
_cell.length_c   1.000
_cell.angle_alpha   90.00
_cell.angle_beta   90.00
_cell.angle_gamma   90.00
#
_symmetry.space_group_name_H-M   'P 1'
#
loop_
_entity.id
_entity.type
_entity.pdbx_description
1 polymer ?
#
loop_
_entity_poly.entity_id
_entity_poly.type
_entity_poly.pdbx_seq_one_letter_code
_entity_poly.pdbx_strand_id
1 'polypeptide(L)'
;MTTATKDSVVTPERFKSGMTWNQYLAFINSEENFQRLTPGGQPRGDANVERFVRNMSAWQISEEGREALQSLPRLKMLVLGEDWCPDVYRGLPVLAEIAATAGWEIRIFARDENNDIMSEFLKDGLHESIPTAVIYTMDHEYVGHWIERPAVANEHMANMQKLFSRKEGESEDDMRARIRQGYRDLQSSDEWASWRDETVNEIVALVRANT
;
A
#
# COMPACT_ATOMS: atom_id res chain seq x y z
N MET A 1 4.46 19.69 3.56
CA MET A 1 4.37 20.25 2.19
C MET A 1 5.69 19.94 1.50
N THR A 2 5.75 18.83 0.80
CA THR A 2 6.89 18.48 -0.07
C THR A 2 6.35 18.54 -1.48
N THR A 3 6.79 19.57 -2.20
CA THR A 3 6.44 19.87 -3.58
C THR A 3 6.90 18.74 -4.49
N ALA A 4 5.99 18.16 -5.28
CA ALA A 4 6.40 17.58 -6.56
C ALA A 4 7.06 18.73 -7.34
N THR A 5 8.38 18.66 -7.50
CA THR A 5 9.15 19.67 -8.21
C THR A 5 8.78 19.61 -9.70
N LYS A 6 8.95 20.74 -10.39
CA LYS A 6 8.70 20.90 -11.84
C LYS A 6 9.50 19.92 -12.74
N ASP A 7 10.36 19.09 -12.13
CA ASP A 7 11.29 18.13 -12.71
C ASP A 7 11.14 16.71 -12.09
N SER A 8 9.92 16.29 -11.71
CA SER A 8 9.69 14.90 -11.24
C SER A 8 10.13 13.88 -12.31
N VAL A 9 10.76 12.79 -11.89
CA VAL A 9 11.14 11.66 -12.76
C VAL A 9 9.91 10.88 -13.24
N VAL A 10 8.75 11.08 -12.60
CA VAL A 10 7.47 10.52 -13.03
C VAL A 10 6.90 11.42 -14.11
N THR A 11 7.28 11.15 -15.36
CA THR A 11 6.63 11.76 -16.54
C THR A 11 5.35 11.01 -16.92
N PRO A 12 4.47 11.56 -17.80
CA PRO A 12 3.31 10.83 -18.29
C PRO A 12 3.66 9.48 -18.93
N GLU A 13 4.80 9.41 -19.62
CA GLU A 13 5.35 8.18 -20.22
C GLU A 13 5.84 7.22 -19.15
N ARG A 14 6.58 7.70 -18.13
CA ARG A 14 7.05 6.86 -17.03
C ARG A 14 5.89 6.31 -16.22
N PHE A 15 4.86 7.11 -15.94
CA PHE A 15 3.63 6.65 -15.30
C PHE A 15 3.00 5.46 -16.05
N LYS A 16 2.88 5.59 -17.39
CA LYS A 16 2.28 4.54 -18.23
C LYS A 16 3.09 3.24 -18.27
N SER A 17 4.38 3.27 -17.97
CA SER A 17 5.22 2.07 -17.94
C SER A 17 4.99 1.18 -16.71
N GLY A 18 4.26 1.67 -15.70
CA GLY A 18 3.90 0.88 -14.53
C GLY A 18 2.96 -0.27 -14.88
N MET A 19 2.88 -1.25 -13.99
CA MET A 19 1.98 -2.38 -14.12
C MET A 19 0.54 -1.95 -13.80
N THR A 20 -0.43 -2.42 -14.58
CA THR A 20 -1.82 -2.47 -14.13
C THR A 20 -1.95 -3.41 -12.92
N TRP A 21 -3.06 -3.34 -12.19
CA TRP A 21 -3.34 -4.27 -11.09
C TRP A 21 -3.20 -5.75 -11.49
N ASN A 22 -3.78 -6.15 -12.63
CA ASN A 22 -3.71 -7.53 -13.11
C ASN A 22 -2.27 -7.93 -13.52
N GLN A 23 -1.52 -7.01 -14.13
CA GLN A 23 -0.11 -7.24 -14.45
C GLN A 23 0.73 -7.38 -13.17
N TYR A 24 0.46 -6.59 -12.15
CA TYR A 24 1.14 -6.70 -10.86
C TYR A 24 0.84 -8.03 -10.17
N LEU A 25 -0.42 -8.49 -10.15
CA LEU A 25 -0.77 -9.81 -9.61
C LEU A 25 -0.07 -10.96 -10.36
N ALA A 26 0.07 -10.84 -11.69
CA ALA A 26 0.83 -11.81 -12.48
C ALA A 26 2.34 -11.73 -12.19
N PHE A 27 2.87 -10.52 -12.04
CA PHE A 27 4.29 -10.27 -11.74
C PHE A 27 4.68 -10.84 -10.38
N ILE A 28 3.91 -10.61 -9.32
CA ILE A 28 4.28 -11.11 -7.98
C ILE A 28 4.29 -12.65 -7.89
N ASN A 29 3.65 -13.33 -8.87
CA ASN A 29 3.65 -14.78 -9.01
C ASN A 29 4.64 -15.31 -10.05
N SER A 30 5.46 -14.43 -10.65
CA SER A 30 6.36 -14.81 -11.72
C SER A 30 7.70 -15.32 -11.18
N GLU A 31 8.32 -16.21 -11.95
CA GLU A 31 9.69 -16.67 -11.67
C GLU A 31 10.68 -15.51 -11.65
N GLU A 32 10.49 -14.52 -12.52
CA GLU A 32 11.28 -13.29 -12.55
C GLU A 32 11.25 -12.57 -11.19
N ASN A 33 10.06 -12.37 -10.62
CA ASN A 33 9.94 -11.74 -9.31
C ASN A 33 10.55 -12.58 -8.19
N PHE A 34 10.38 -13.91 -8.24
CA PHE A 34 10.99 -14.80 -7.25
C PHE A 34 12.52 -14.74 -7.28
N GLN A 35 13.12 -14.75 -8.48
CA GLN A 35 14.56 -14.62 -8.65
C GLN A 35 15.07 -13.25 -8.21
N ARG A 36 14.32 -12.18 -8.48
CA ARG A 36 14.64 -10.82 -8.03
C ARG A 36 14.71 -10.72 -6.50
N LEU A 37 13.73 -11.28 -5.80
CA LEU A 37 13.64 -11.18 -4.34
C LEU A 37 14.50 -12.18 -3.59
N THR A 38 14.76 -13.35 -4.18
CA THR A 38 15.56 -14.39 -3.55
C THR A 38 16.53 -15.03 -4.56
N PRO A 39 17.58 -14.32 -4.99
CA PRO A 39 18.55 -14.87 -5.94
C PRO A 39 19.17 -16.17 -5.42
N GLY A 40 18.97 -17.28 -6.14
CA GLY A 40 19.44 -18.62 -5.73
C GLY A 40 18.65 -19.28 -4.59
N GLY A 41 17.53 -18.68 -4.17
CA GLY A 41 16.60 -19.23 -3.20
C GLY A 41 15.53 -20.14 -3.82
N GLN A 42 14.69 -20.71 -2.96
CA GLN A 42 13.49 -21.43 -3.39
C GLN A 42 12.38 -20.42 -3.73
N PRO A 43 11.55 -20.68 -4.76
CA PRO A 43 10.37 -19.86 -5.04
C PRO A 43 9.53 -19.69 -3.78
N ARG A 44 9.11 -18.45 -3.49
CA ARG A 44 8.02 -18.23 -2.54
C ARG A 44 6.76 -18.75 -3.25
N GLY A 45 6.25 -19.92 -2.87
CA GLY A 45 5.06 -20.48 -3.52
C GLY A 45 3.84 -19.53 -3.48
N ASP A 46 2.71 -19.97 -4.05
CA ASP A 46 1.43 -19.24 -4.28
C ASP A 46 0.88 -18.38 -3.11
N ALA A 47 1.42 -18.55 -1.90
CA ALA A 47 1.04 -17.88 -0.66
C ALA A 47 1.11 -16.34 -0.68
N ASN A 48 1.79 -15.70 -1.63
CA ASN A 48 1.83 -14.23 -1.73
C ASN A 48 0.59 -13.68 -2.44
N VAL A 49 0.23 -14.19 -3.62
CA VAL A 49 -0.99 -13.76 -4.35
C VAL A 49 -2.23 -14.00 -3.52
N GLU A 50 -2.31 -15.14 -2.85
CA GLU A 50 -3.42 -15.47 -1.94
C GLU A 50 -3.62 -14.41 -0.85
N ARG A 51 -2.55 -13.78 -0.35
CA ARG A 51 -2.65 -12.70 0.64
C ARG A 51 -3.26 -11.44 0.03
N PHE A 52 -2.85 -11.06 -1.17
CA PHE A 52 -3.43 -9.89 -1.85
C PHE A 52 -4.92 -10.13 -2.14
N VAL A 53 -5.26 -11.29 -2.73
CA VAL A 53 -6.63 -11.66 -3.05
C VAL A 53 -7.51 -11.74 -1.80
N ARG A 54 -7.02 -12.38 -0.74
CA ARG A 54 -7.74 -12.46 0.54
C ARG A 54 -7.94 -11.10 1.18
N ASN A 55 -6.94 -10.23 1.17
CA ASN A 55 -7.09 -8.89 1.73
C ASN A 55 -8.10 -8.05 0.94
N MET A 56 -8.15 -8.22 -0.39
CA MET A 56 -9.13 -7.57 -1.24
C MET A 56 -10.55 -8.08 -0.98
N SER A 57 -10.75 -9.41 -0.85
CA SER A 57 -12.09 -10.01 -0.69
C SER A 57 -12.64 -9.93 0.74
N ALA A 58 -11.79 -9.74 1.75
CA ALA A 58 -12.17 -9.67 3.15
C ALA A 58 -12.75 -8.30 3.57
N TRP A 59 -12.91 -7.36 2.65
CA TRP A 59 -13.44 -6.04 2.91
C TRP A 59 -14.17 -5.50 1.69
N GLN A 60 -15.16 -4.64 1.94
CA GLN A 60 -15.88 -3.92 0.91
C GLN A 60 -15.97 -2.46 1.36
N ILE A 61 -15.73 -1.55 0.42
CA ILE A 61 -15.94 -0.12 0.67
C ILE A 61 -17.42 0.08 1.05
N SER A 62 -17.64 0.82 2.14
CA SER A 62 -18.97 1.24 2.60
C SER A 62 -19.70 2.05 1.52
N GLU A 63 -21.03 2.12 1.58
CA GLU A 63 -21.79 2.90 0.60
C GLU A 63 -21.37 4.38 0.60
N GLU A 64 -21.22 4.97 1.79
CA GLU A 64 -20.72 6.33 1.95
C GLU A 64 -19.32 6.52 1.32
N GLY A 65 -18.41 5.56 1.52
CA GLY A 65 -17.09 5.59 0.90
C GLY A 65 -17.15 5.50 -0.63
N ARG A 66 -18.06 4.67 -1.18
CA ARG A 66 -18.25 4.55 -2.62
C ARG A 66 -18.80 5.83 -3.22
N GLU A 67 -19.85 6.41 -2.63
CA GLU A 67 -20.43 7.68 -3.05
C GLU A 67 -19.38 8.81 -3.00
N ALA A 68 -18.61 8.86 -1.91
CA ALA A 68 -17.56 9.84 -1.75
C ALA A 68 -16.49 9.72 -2.85
N LEU A 69 -16.00 8.50 -3.12
CA LEU A 69 -15.01 8.24 -4.17
C LEU A 69 -15.55 8.54 -5.58
N GLN A 70 -16.80 8.16 -5.87
CA GLN A 70 -17.43 8.41 -7.18
C GLN A 70 -17.74 9.89 -7.42
N SER A 71 -17.84 10.70 -6.34
CA SER A 71 -17.99 12.16 -6.44
C SER A 71 -16.68 12.89 -6.80
N LEU A 72 -15.53 12.22 -6.70
CA LEU A 72 -14.23 12.82 -7.01
C LEU A 72 -13.99 12.92 -8.52
N PRO A 73 -13.13 13.85 -8.98
CA PRO A 73 -12.71 13.86 -10.38
C PRO A 73 -12.01 12.55 -10.76
N ARG A 74 -11.95 12.26 -12.05
CA ARG A 74 -11.15 11.15 -12.56
C ARG A 74 -9.67 11.50 -12.41
N LEU A 75 -8.91 10.64 -11.74
CA LEU A 75 -7.49 10.84 -11.45
C LEU A 75 -6.64 9.62 -11.89
N LYS A 76 -5.32 9.79 -11.75
CA LYS A 76 -4.30 8.75 -11.93
C LYS A 76 -3.64 8.47 -10.59
N MET A 77 -3.32 7.21 -10.31
CA MET A 77 -2.62 6.78 -9.11
C MET A 77 -1.40 5.94 -9.47
N LEU A 78 -0.21 6.38 -9.04
CA LEU A 78 1.01 5.59 -9.05
C LEU A 78 1.15 4.93 -7.68
N VAL A 79 1.49 3.64 -7.62
CA VAL A 79 1.77 2.96 -6.36
C VAL A 79 3.13 2.27 -6.40
N LEU A 80 4.01 2.58 -5.45
CA LEU A 80 5.24 1.84 -5.19
C LEU A 80 4.96 0.74 -4.17
N GLY A 81 5.35 -0.50 -4.47
CA GLY A 81 5.11 -1.63 -3.58
C GLY A 81 6.00 -2.82 -3.86
N GLU A 82 6.11 -3.69 -2.86
CA GLU A 82 6.86 -4.95 -2.90
C GLU A 82 6.09 -6.04 -2.17
N ASP A 83 5.92 -7.21 -2.79
CA ASP A 83 5.07 -8.28 -2.24
C ASP A 83 5.66 -8.96 -0.99
N TRP A 84 6.94 -8.71 -0.69
CA TRP A 84 7.55 -9.13 0.57
C TRP A 84 7.10 -8.29 1.76
N CYS A 85 6.61 -7.06 1.54
CA CYS A 85 6.25 -6.15 2.61
C CYS A 85 4.84 -6.44 3.15
N PRO A 86 4.67 -6.65 4.47
CA PRO A 86 3.37 -6.81 5.08
C PRO A 86 2.36 -5.74 4.72
N ASP A 87 2.77 -4.48 4.79
CA ASP A 87 1.86 -3.36 4.56
C ASP A 87 1.44 -3.25 3.10
N VAL A 88 2.25 -3.74 2.17
CA VAL A 88 1.90 -3.76 0.75
C VAL A 88 0.81 -4.79 0.47
N TYR A 89 0.97 -6.04 0.90
CA TYR A 89 -0.07 -7.06 0.66
C TYR A 89 -1.38 -6.80 1.43
N ARG A 90 -1.38 -5.82 2.35
CA ARG A 90 -2.54 -5.36 3.12
C ARG A 90 -3.17 -4.10 2.53
N GLY A 91 -2.37 -3.09 2.21
CA GLY A 91 -2.82 -1.77 1.78
C GLY A 91 -2.94 -1.62 0.27
N LEU A 92 -2.08 -2.25 -0.53
CA LEU A 92 -2.13 -2.12 -1.98
C LEU A 92 -3.43 -2.66 -2.60
N PRO A 93 -4.02 -3.77 -2.13
CA PRO A 93 -5.38 -4.18 -2.55
C PRO A 93 -6.45 -3.12 -2.27
N VAL A 94 -6.35 -2.40 -1.14
CA VAL A 94 -7.28 -1.32 -0.77
C VAL A 94 -7.14 -0.16 -1.76
N LEU A 95 -5.92 0.23 -2.08
CA LEU A 95 -5.63 1.27 -3.08
C LEU A 95 -6.16 0.90 -4.48
N ALA A 96 -6.03 -0.38 -4.87
CA ALA A 96 -6.57 -0.87 -6.13
C ALA A 96 -8.11 -0.81 -6.17
N GLU A 97 -8.79 -1.19 -5.08
CA GLU A 97 -10.25 -1.11 -4.97
C GLU A 97 -10.75 0.34 -4.96
N ILE A 98 -10.01 1.25 -4.31
CA ILE A 98 -10.28 2.70 -4.34
C ILE A 98 -10.21 3.22 -5.78
N ALA A 99 -9.12 2.91 -6.49
CA ALA A 99 -8.95 3.33 -7.87
C ALA A 99 -10.03 2.76 -8.78
N ALA A 100 -10.38 1.48 -8.62
CA ALA A 100 -11.46 0.84 -9.37
C ALA A 100 -12.82 1.51 -9.11
N THR A 101 -13.14 1.79 -7.84
CA THR A 101 -14.41 2.41 -7.43
C THR A 101 -14.54 3.85 -7.93
N ALA A 102 -13.46 4.63 -7.89
CA ALA A 102 -13.42 6.01 -8.36
C ALA A 102 -13.24 6.14 -9.90
N GLY A 103 -13.03 5.02 -10.61
CA GLY A 103 -12.75 5.02 -12.04
C GLY A 103 -11.38 5.61 -12.42
N TRP A 104 -10.41 5.55 -11.52
CA TRP A 104 -9.06 6.07 -11.68
C TRP A 104 -8.14 5.07 -12.41
N GLU A 105 -7.13 5.61 -13.10
CA GLU A 105 -6.08 4.78 -13.67
C GLU A 105 -5.00 4.49 -12.63
N ILE A 106 -4.77 3.22 -12.31
CA ILE A 106 -3.70 2.80 -11.39
C ILE A 106 -2.51 2.19 -12.13
N ARG A 107 -1.31 2.54 -11.70
CA ARG A 107 -0.02 2.01 -12.18
C ARG A 107 0.90 1.68 -11.03
N ILE A 108 1.40 0.45 -10.98
CA ILE A 108 2.15 -0.11 -9.85
C ILE A 108 3.59 -0.35 -10.28
N PHE A 109 4.53 -0.02 -9.40
CA PHE A 109 5.97 -0.14 -9.62
C PHE A 109 6.60 -0.94 -8.48
N ALA A 110 7.47 -1.88 -8.83
CA ALA A 110 8.33 -2.54 -7.85
C ALA A 110 9.29 -1.50 -7.26
N ARG A 111 9.19 -1.24 -5.97
CA ARG A 111 9.95 -0.15 -5.33
C ARG A 111 11.45 -0.35 -5.51
N ASP A 112 11.96 -1.58 -5.33
CA ASP A 112 13.39 -1.86 -5.30
C ASP A 112 14.07 -1.57 -6.65
N GLU A 113 13.31 -1.56 -7.74
CA GLU A 113 13.76 -1.22 -9.10
C GLU A 113 13.49 0.25 -9.49
N ASN A 114 12.76 1.00 -8.65
CA ASN A 114 12.30 2.37 -8.93
C ASN A 114 12.68 3.31 -7.76
N ASN A 115 13.93 3.23 -7.31
CA ASN A 115 14.44 4.06 -6.20
C ASN A 115 14.49 5.55 -6.56
N ASP A 116 14.62 5.89 -7.85
CA ASP A 116 14.50 7.26 -8.35
C ASP A 116 13.12 7.85 -8.00
N ILE A 117 12.04 7.12 -8.29
CA ILE A 117 10.68 7.52 -7.91
C ILE A 117 10.52 7.55 -6.39
N MET A 118 10.99 6.51 -5.68
CA MET A 118 10.85 6.42 -4.22
C MET A 118 11.53 7.60 -3.51
N SER A 119 12.66 8.08 -4.03
CA SER A 119 13.40 9.20 -3.44
C SER A 119 12.63 10.52 -3.40
N GLU A 120 11.61 10.68 -4.27
CA GLU A 120 10.74 11.86 -4.28
C GLU A 120 9.67 11.82 -3.18
N PHE A 121 9.34 10.64 -2.64
CA PHE A 121 8.19 10.40 -1.77
C PHE A 121 8.58 9.72 -0.45
N LEU A 122 9.62 10.23 0.21
CA LEU A 122 10.05 9.73 1.51
C LEU A 122 9.07 10.11 2.63
N LYS A 123 8.67 9.12 3.43
CA LYS A 123 7.92 9.35 4.66
C LYS A 123 8.74 10.20 5.61
N ASP A 124 8.18 11.34 6.01
CA ASP A 124 8.83 12.37 6.85
C ASP A 124 10.18 12.86 6.30
N GLY A 125 10.42 12.69 4.98
CA GLY A 125 11.71 13.01 4.36
C GLY A 125 12.85 12.02 4.68
N LEU A 126 12.55 10.91 5.34
CA LEU A 126 13.55 9.99 5.91
C LEU A 126 13.40 8.54 5.44
N HIS A 127 12.16 8.04 5.34
CA HIS A 127 11.93 6.60 5.16
C HIS A 127 11.31 6.28 3.81
N GLU A 128 11.88 5.30 3.12
CA GLU A 128 11.37 4.74 1.88
C GLU A 128 10.23 3.74 2.17
N SER A 129 9.16 4.23 2.80
CA SER A 129 8.01 3.43 3.23
C SER A 129 7.13 3.01 2.05
N ILE A 130 6.53 1.83 2.16
CA ILE A 130 5.63 1.25 1.15
C ILE A 130 4.41 0.57 1.79
N PRO A 131 3.25 0.54 1.13
CA PRO A 131 2.99 1.09 -0.20
C PRO A 131 2.94 2.62 -0.19
N THR A 132 3.50 3.26 -1.21
CA THR A 132 3.40 4.71 -1.41
C THR A 132 2.52 4.98 -2.62
N ALA A 133 1.38 5.64 -2.40
CA ALA A 133 0.42 6.02 -3.42
C ALA A 133 0.54 7.50 -3.76
N VAL A 134 0.76 7.82 -5.03
CA VAL A 134 0.90 9.18 -5.53
C VAL A 134 -0.22 9.47 -6.52
N ILE A 135 -0.97 10.53 -6.28
CA ILE A 135 -2.18 10.88 -7.03
C ILE A 135 -1.88 12.07 -7.93
N TYR A 136 -2.32 11.97 -9.19
CA TYR A 136 -2.18 12.99 -10.21
C TYR A 136 -3.52 13.27 -10.89
N THR A 137 -3.71 14.50 -11.38
CA THR A 137 -4.78 14.83 -12.32
C THR A 137 -4.58 14.11 -13.65
N MET A 138 -5.60 14.07 -14.51
CA MET A 138 -5.45 13.48 -15.85
C MET A 138 -4.35 14.15 -16.69
N ASP A 139 -4.17 15.46 -16.51
CA ASP A 139 -3.11 16.26 -17.15
C ASP A 139 -1.73 16.08 -16.50
N HIS A 140 -1.62 15.17 -15.52
CA HIS A 140 -0.39 14.82 -14.81
C HIS A 140 0.13 15.86 -13.83
N GLU A 141 -0.75 16.74 -13.35
CA GLU A 141 -0.43 17.61 -12.22
C GLU A 141 -0.52 16.83 -10.91
N TYR A 142 0.44 17.03 -10.01
CA TYR A 142 0.47 16.38 -8.71
C TYR A 142 -0.67 16.86 -7.81
N VAL A 143 -1.42 15.92 -7.22
CA VAL A 143 -2.53 16.20 -6.29
C VAL A 143 -2.09 15.95 -4.85
N GLY A 144 -1.40 14.84 -4.58
CA GLY A 144 -1.09 14.42 -3.23
C GLY A 144 -0.44 13.04 -3.19
N HIS A 145 0.05 12.63 -2.03
CA HIS A 145 0.47 11.25 -1.78
C HIS A 145 0.01 10.75 -0.42
N TRP A 146 -0.12 9.43 -0.32
CA TRP A 146 -0.45 8.67 0.88
C TRP A 146 0.59 7.56 1.06
N ILE A 147 1.06 7.35 2.29
CA ILE A 147 2.22 6.48 2.54
C ILE A 147 1.95 5.46 3.65
N GLU A 148 2.22 4.20 3.34
CA GLU A 148 2.28 3.02 4.22
C GLU A 148 0.93 2.56 4.79
N ARG A 149 0.31 3.40 5.62
CA ARG A 149 -0.85 3.07 6.46
C ARG A 149 -1.59 4.36 6.83
N PRO A 150 -2.91 4.29 7.14
CA PRO A 150 -3.62 5.45 7.63
C PRO A 150 -3.07 5.86 9.02
N ALA A 151 -3.25 7.12 9.39
CA ALA A 151 -2.77 7.70 10.63
C ALA A 151 -3.21 6.87 11.86
N VAL A 152 -4.48 6.47 11.90
CA VAL A 152 -5.03 5.62 12.97
C VAL A 152 -4.27 4.29 13.11
N ALA A 153 -3.88 3.66 12.00
CA ALA A 153 -3.13 2.42 12.02
C ALA A 153 -1.71 2.62 12.57
N ASN A 154 -1.07 3.76 12.29
CA ASN A 154 0.24 4.05 12.86
C ASN A 154 0.17 4.19 14.39
N GLU A 155 -0.87 4.84 14.92
CA GLU A 155 -1.11 4.95 16.36
C GLU A 155 -1.33 3.58 17.01
N HIS A 156 -2.16 2.75 16.38
CA HIS A 156 -2.46 1.41 16.86
C HIS A 156 -1.23 0.51 16.83
N MET A 157 -0.42 0.58 15.76
CA MET A 157 0.83 -0.17 15.65
C MET A 157 1.85 0.23 16.71
N ALA A 158 1.96 1.52 17.05
CA ALA A 158 2.82 1.99 18.14
C ALA A 158 2.40 1.40 19.50
N ASN A 159 1.10 1.21 19.73
CA ASN A 159 0.59 0.54 20.93
C ASN A 159 0.84 -0.97 20.91
N MET A 160 0.69 -1.61 19.75
CA MET A 160 1.01 -3.03 19.56
C MET A 160 2.49 -3.33 19.79
N GLN A 161 3.40 -2.45 19.37
CA GLN A 161 4.83 -2.61 19.63
C GLN A 161 5.15 -2.66 21.14
N LYS A 162 4.42 -1.90 21.96
CA LYS A 162 4.53 -1.97 23.43
C LYS A 162 4.05 -3.32 23.96
N LEU A 163 2.96 -3.86 23.42
CA LEU A 163 2.42 -5.19 23.79
C LEU A 163 3.31 -6.36 23.32
N PHE A 164 4.05 -6.16 22.22
CA PHE A 164 4.99 -7.12 21.65
C PHE A 164 6.41 -7.01 22.19
N SER A 165 6.64 -6.11 23.16
CA SER A 165 7.89 -6.09 23.92
C SER A 165 8.14 -7.47 24.54
N ARG A 166 9.40 -7.89 24.58
CA ARG A 166 9.80 -9.18 25.12
C ARG A 166 9.34 -9.28 26.57
N LYS A 167 8.63 -10.35 26.91
CA LYS A 167 8.27 -10.62 28.30
C LYS A 167 9.46 -11.21 29.03
N GLU A 168 9.58 -10.91 30.33
CA GLU A 168 10.64 -11.48 31.16
C GLU A 168 10.55 -13.02 31.15
N GLY A 169 11.67 -13.68 30.88
CA GLY A 169 11.75 -15.14 30.77
C GLY A 169 11.21 -15.74 29.46
N GLU A 170 10.70 -14.94 28.53
CA GLU A 170 10.17 -15.44 27.25
C GLU A 170 11.30 -15.82 26.28
N SER A 171 11.19 -17.00 25.68
CA SER A 171 12.10 -17.43 24.61
C SER A 171 11.85 -16.63 23.33
N GLU A 172 12.83 -16.62 22.42
CA GLU A 172 12.65 -15.92 21.14
C GLU A 172 11.56 -16.55 20.28
N ASP A 173 11.45 -17.88 20.30
CA ASP A 173 10.44 -18.61 19.55
C ASP A 173 9.03 -18.36 20.07
N ASP A 174 8.85 -18.32 21.40
CA ASP A 174 7.57 -18.00 22.04
C ASP A 174 7.17 -16.56 21.74
N MET A 175 8.12 -15.62 21.81
CA MET A 175 7.90 -14.22 21.44
C MET A 175 7.43 -14.12 19.98
N ARG A 176 8.14 -14.77 19.04
CA ARG A 176 7.78 -14.79 17.61
C ARG A 176 6.40 -15.41 17.39
N ALA A 177 6.08 -16.51 18.07
CA ALA A 177 4.78 -17.18 17.97
C ALA A 177 3.64 -16.30 18.50
N ARG A 178 3.83 -15.66 19.66
CA ARG A 178 2.86 -14.74 20.26
C ARG A 178 2.64 -13.51 19.39
N ILE A 179 3.70 -12.91 18.86
CA ILE A 179 3.60 -11.76 17.94
C ILE A 179 2.81 -12.15 16.70
N ARG A 180 3.14 -13.29 16.07
CA ARG A 180 2.39 -13.80 14.91
C ARG A 180 0.92 -14.02 15.24
N GLN A 181 0.60 -14.54 16.43
CA GLN A 181 -0.78 -14.73 16.84
C GLN A 181 -1.50 -13.40 17.01
N GLY A 182 -0.92 -12.42 17.71
CA GLY A 182 -1.52 -11.10 17.87
C GLY A 182 -1.80 -10.39 16.54
N TYR A 183 -0.91 -10.54 15.55
CA TYR A 183 -1.18 -10.03 14.20
C TYR A 183 -2.29 -10.78 13.46
N ARG A 184 -2.50 -12.07 13.73
CA ARG A 184 -3.62 -12.83 13.15
C ARG A 184 -4.95 -12.41 13.78
N ASP A 185 -4.97 -12.26 15.10
CA ASP A 185 -6.16 -11.83 15.82
C ASP A 185 -6.58 -10.41 15.41
N LEU A 186 -5.61 -9.49 15.30
CA LEU A 186 -5.84 -8.14 14.80
C LEU A 186 -6.46 -8.18 13.39
N GLN A 187 -5.91 -8.98 12.47
CA GLN A 187 -6.42 -9.10 11.09
C GLN A 187 -7.86 -9.62 10.98
N SER A 188 -8.39 -10.23 12.03
CA SER A 188 -9.77 -10.71 12.10
C SER A 188 -10.69 -9.80 12.92
N SER A 189 -10.20 -8.64 13.38
CA SER A 189 -10.94 -7.70 14.21
C SER A 189 -11.59 -6.56 13.41
N ASP A 190 -12.60 -5.92 13.99
CA ASP A 190 -13.23 -4.71 13.44
C ASP A 190 -12.24 -3.54 13.37
N GLU A 191 -11.26 -3.51 14.28
CA GLU A 191 -10.18 -2.52 14.29
C GLU A 191 -9.38 -2.58 12.99
N TRP A 192 -9.14 -3.78 12.46
CA TRP A 192 -8.47 -3.94 11.17
C TRP A 192 -9.30 -3.49 9.98
N ALA A 193 -10.61 -3.77 10.01
CA ALA A 193 -11.52 -3.26 8.99
C ALA A 193 -11.51 -1.73 8.96
N SER A 194 -11.49 -1.09 10.14
CA SER A 194 -11.46 0.37 10.27
C SER A 194 -10.24 1.01 9.60
N TRP A 195 -9.10 0.33 9.52
CA TRP A 195 -7.92 0.86 8.81
C TRP A 195 -8.14 0.98 7.31
N ARG A 196 -8.91 0.05 6.72
CA ARG A 196 -9.21 0.08 5.29
C ARG A 196 -10.19 1.22 4.97
N ASP A 197 -11.21 1.38 5.82
CA ASP A 197 -12.14 2.51 5.71
C ASP A 197 -11.43 3.85 5.93
N GLU A 198 -10.50 3.93 6.88
CA GLU A 198 -9.75 5.17 7.11
C GLU A 198 -8.80 5.50 5.97
N THR A 199 -8.27 4.49 5.27
CA THR A 199 -7.51 4.70 4.03
C THR A 199 -8.38 5.36 2.95
N VAL A 200 -9.66 4.96 2.84
CA VAL A 200 -10.63 5.62 1.94
C VAL A 200 -10.85 7.07 2.37
N ASN A 201 -11.13 7.30 3.66
CA ASN A 201 -11.40 8.63 4.20
C ASN A 201 -10.23 9.59 3.96
N GLU A 202 -9.01 9.16 4.26
CA GLU A 202 -7.81 9.97 4.09
C GLU A 202 -7.55 10.30 2.61
N ILE A 203 -7.74 9.35 1.69
CA ILE A 203 -7.59 9.61 0.25
C ILE A 203 -8.66 10.58 -0.24
N VAL A 204 -9.92 10.41 0.17
CA VAL A 204 -11.01 11.33 -0.15
C VAL A 204 -10.69 12.74 0.35
N ALA A 205 -10.25 12.87 1.60
CA ALA A 205 -9.89 14.15 2.20
C ALA A 205 -8.69 14.80 1.48
N LEU A 206 -7.65 14.01 1.17
CA LEU A 206 -6.47 14.45 0.43
C LEU A 206 -6.86 15.02 -0.94
N VAL A 207 -7.71 14.33 -1.70
CA VAL A 207 -8.14 14.81 -3.02
C VAL A 207 -8.98 16.07 -2.89
N ARG A 208 -9.99 16.09 -2.02
CA ARG A 208 -10.86 17.26 -1.82
C ARG A 208 -10.10 18.52 -1.37
N ALA A 209 -9.00 18.35 -0.65
CA ALA A 209 -8.17 19.48 -0.23
C ALA A 209 -7.32 20.06 -1.38
N ASN A 210 -7.15 19.34 -2.49
CA ASN A 210 -6.22 19.67 -3.56
C ASN A 210 -6.86 19.74 -4.97
N THR A 211 -8.17 19.53 -5.09
CA THR A 211 -8.95 19.67 -6.34
C THR A 211 -10.25 20.42 -6.10
#